data_AF-A0A395CVZ3-F1
#
_entry.id   AF-A0A395CVZ3-F1
#
_cell.length_a   1.000
_cell.length_b   1.000
_cell.length_c   1.000
_cell.angle_alpha   90.00
_cell.angle_beta   90.00
_cell.angle_gamma   90.00
#
_symmetry.space_group_name_H-M   'P 1'
#
loop_
_entity.id
_entity.type
_entity.pdbx_description
1 polymer ?
#
loop_
_entity_poly.entity_id
_entity_poly.type
_entity_poly.pdbx_seq_one_letter_code
_entity_poly.pdbx_strand_id
1 'polypeptide(L)'
;GTPRTLAVDTHLVENHFDVAVTIVEQVLQAEAWAHAHPNETRLYLARETNSSEYWISAAYGEDAHLRLETDLSERSISALQNFADFLHRWKFIPNAVDVEQWIDVRPLEAARSRRIAV
;
A
#
# COMPACT_ATOMS: atom_id res chain seq x y z
N GLY A 1 3.36 -0.78 11.05
CA GLY A 1 3.41 -2.20 10.65
C GLY A 1 4.42 -2.38 9.56
N THR A 2 4.48 -3.56 8.95
CA THR A 2 5.26 -3.76 7.71
C THR A 2 4.54 -3.07 6.56
N PRO A 3 5.19 -2.15 5.82
CA PRO A 3 4.56 -1.48 4.68
C PRO A 3 4.16 -2.51 3.61
N ARG A 4 2.97 -2.33 3.03
CA ARG A 4 2.48 -3.14 1.91
C ARG A 4 2.65 -2.34 0.63
N THR A 5 3.42 -2.87 -0.30
CA THR A 5 3.68 -2.21 -1.59
C THR A 5 2.55 -2.47 -2.57
N LEU A 6 2.14 -1.45 -3.31
CA LEU A 6 1.38 -1.60 -4.55
C LEU A 6 2.38 -1.60 -5.70
N ALA A 7 2.56 -2.75 -6.34
CA ALA A 7 3.50 -2.91 -7.46
C ALA A 7 2.74 -3.22 -8.75
N VAL A 8 3.22 -2.65 -9.85
CA VAL A 8 2.76 -2.90 -11.22
C VAL A 8 3.98 -3.12 -12.10
N ASP A 9 3.80 -3.68 -13.29
CA ASP A 9 4.89 -3.79 -14.25
C ASP A 9 5.21 -2.43 -14.89
N THR A 10 6.47 -2.26 -15.30
CA THR A 10 6.92 -1.01 -15.93
C THR A 10 6.17 -0.73 -17.23
N HIS A 11 5.79 -1.77 -17.98
CA HIS A 11 5.06 -1.61 -19.24
C HIS A 11 3.68 -0.95 -19.03
N LEU A 12 2.94 -1.26 -17.96
CA LEU A 12 1.69 -0.57 -17.62
C LEU A 12 1.94 0.92 -17.39
N VAL A 13 2.97 1.27 -16.63
CA VAL A 13 3.27 2.68 -16.32
C VAL A 13 3.71 3.44 -17.59
N GLU A 14 4.49 2.82 -18.45
CA GLU A 14 5.03 3.47 -19.66
C GLU A 14 3.99 3.59 -20.79
N ASN A 15 3.14 2.58 -20.97
CA ASN A 15 2.25 2.48 -22.14
C ASN A 15 0.77 2.68 -21.82
N HIS A 16 0.39 2.55 -20.55
CA HIS A 16 -1.00 2.62 -20.07
C HIS A 16 -1.07 3.43 -18.76
N PHE A 17 -0.38 4.58 -18.75
CA PHE A 17 -0.23 5.42 -17.56
C PHE A 17 -1.58 5.80 -16.93
N ASP A 18 -2.59 6.07 -17.74
CA ASP A 18 -3.95 6.39 -17.29
C ASP A 18 -4.60 5.24 -16.50
N VAL A 19 -4.33 3.99 -16.88
CA VAL A 19 -4.77 2.80 -16.14
C VAL A 19 -4.03 2.71 -14.81
N ALA A 20 -2.71 2.96 -14.78
CA ALA A 20 -1.94 2.99 -13.54
C ALA A 20 -2.49 4.07 -12.57
N VAL A 21 -2.81 5.27 -13.08
CA VAL A 21 -3.46 6.33 -12.29
C VAL A 21 -4.82 5.85 -11.77
N THR A 22 -5.65 5.23 -12.62
CA THR A 22 -6.98 4.75 -12.23
C THR A 22 -6.91 3.71 -11.11
N ILE A 23 -5.94 2.79 -11.15
CA ILE A 23 -5.72 1.82 -10.07
C ILE A 23 -5.45 2.54 -8.75
N VAL A 24 -4.53 3.51 -8.75
CA VAL A 24 -4.20 4.29 -7.54
C VAL A 24 -5.42 5.09 -7.04
N GLU A 25 -6.21 5.66 -7.94
CA GLU A 25 -7.46 6.35 -7.59
C GLU A 25 -8.44 5.43 -6.85
N GLN A 26 -8.63 4.19 -7.33
CA GLN A 26 -9.50 3.22 -6.68
C GLN A 26 -8.99 2.81 -5.30
N VAL A 27 -7.68 2.66 -5.13
CA VAL A 27 -7.07 2.38 -3.81
C VAL A 27 -7.32 3.53 -2.84
N LEU A 28 -7.08 4.78 -3.27
CA LEU A 28 -7.35 5.96 -2.44
C LEU A 28 -8.85 6.12 -2.13
N GLN A 29 -9.74 5.68 -3.02
CA GLN A 29 -11.18 5.69 -2.78
C GLN A 29 -11.58 4.65 -1.74
N ALA A 30 -11.00 3.44 -1.82
CA ALA A 30 -11.20 2.38 -0.84
C ALA A 30 -10.68 2.78 0.55
N GLU A 31 -9.52 3.44 0.62
CA GLU A 31 -8.97 4.02 1.85
C GLU A 31 -9.94 5.02 2.48
N ALA A 32 -10.40 6.01 1.71
CA ALA A 32 -11.33 7.02 2.21
C ALA A 32 -12.67 6.40 2.66
N TRP A 33 -13.16 5.38 1.94
CA TRP A 33 -14.33 4.63 2.36
C TRP A 33 -14.08 3.89 3.68
N ALA A 34 -12.94 3.21 3.84
CA ALA A 34 -12.62 2.47 5.04
C ALA A 34 -12.55 3.37 6.28
N HIS A 35 -11.98 4.57 6.14
CA HIS A 35 -11.92 5.58 7.19
C HIS A 35 -13.33 5.97 7.69
N ALA A 36 -14.32 6.01 6.80
CA ALA A 36 -15.70 6.33 7.13
C ALA A 36 -16.54 5.12 7.60
N HIS A 37 -16.08 3.89 7.38
CA HIS A 37 -16.86 2.65 7.64
C HIS A 37 -16.08 1.65 8.52
N PRO A 38 -15.79 1.98 9.80
CA PRO A 38 -14.94 1.17 10.67
C PRO A 38 -15.47 -0.25 10.92
N ASN A 39 -16.78 -0.41 11.12
CA ASN A 39 -17.39 -1.71 11.40
C ASN A 39 -17.32 -2.65 10.19
N GLU A 40 -17.68 -2.14 9.01
CA GLU A 40 -17.65 -2.93 7.77
C GLU A 40 -16.21 -3.26 7.37
N THR A 41 -15.29 -2.31 7.52
CA THR A 41 -13.86 -2.55 7.26
C THR A 41 -13.32 -3.71 8.09
N ARG A 42 -13.70 -3.81 9.37
CA ARG A 42 -13.31 -4.95 10.22
C ARG A 42 -13.86 -6.28 9.71
N LEU A 43 -15.12 -6.31 9.24
CA LEU A 43 -15.72 -7.51 8.66
C LEU A 43 -15.03 -7.94 7.36
N TYR A 44 -14.62 -6.99 6.52
CA TYR A 44 -13.84 -7.29 5.32
C TYR A 44 -12.47 -7.88 5.65
N LEU A 45 -11.73 -7.26 6.59
CA LEU A 45 -10.44 -7.78 7.05
C LEU A 45 -10.56 -9.17 7.68
N ALA A 46 -11.67 -9.47 8.36
CA ALA A 46 -11.96 -10.80 8.93
C ALA A 46 -11.99 -11.90 7.88
N ARG A 47 -12.79 -11.64 6.85
CA ARG A 47 -13.05 -12.58 5.78
C ARG A 47 -11.78 -12.84 4.97
N GLU A 48 -11.00 -11.79 4.69
CA GLU A 48 -9.77 -11.89 3.91
C GLU A 48 -8.69 -12.71 4.64
N THR A 49 -8.58 -12.54 5.95
CA THR A 49 -7.57 -13.24 6.78
C THR A 49 -8.02 -14.63 7.24
N ASN A 50 -9.20 -15.09 6.84
CA ASN A 50 -9.84 -16.34 7.28
C ASN A 50 -9.75 -16.56 8.80
N SER A 51 -9.85 -15.47 9.57
CA SER A 51 -9.66 -15.44 11.02
C SER A 51 -10.98 -15.05 11.70
N SER A 52 -11.25 -15.58 12.90
CA SER A 52 -12.49 -15.22 13.61
C SER A 52 -12.50 -13.74 14.00
N GLU A 53 -13.67 -13.10 13.94
CA GLU A 53 -13.85 -11.67 14.23
C GLU A 53 -13.27 -11.24 15.59
N TYR A 54 -13.29 -12.16 16.57
CA TYR A 54 -12.73 -11.97 17.90
C TYR A 54 -11.22 -11.66 17.89
N TRP A 55 -10.44 -12.30 17.02
CA TRP A 55 -8.98 -12.12 16.96
C TRP A 55 -8.54 -10.86 16.21
N ILE A 56 -9.43 -10.21 15.47
CA ILE A 56 -9.09 -9.03 14.66
C ILE A 56 -8.92 -7.80 15.52
N SER A 57 -9.77 -7.64 16.54
CA SER A 57 -9.62 -6.56 17.52
C SER A 57 -8.25 -6.64 18.23
N ALA A 58 -7.81 -7.84 18.56
CA ALA A 58 -6.50 -8.09 19.17
C ALA A 58 -5.33 -7.94 18.19
N ALA A 59 -5.48 -8.34 16.92
CA ALA A 59 -4.40 -8.33 15.93
C ALA A 59 -4.21 -6.98 15.22
N TYR A 60 -5.30 -6.26 14.93
CA TYR A 60 -5.27 -5.04 14.13
C TYR A 60 -5.60 -3.76 14.94
N GLY A 61 -6.17 -3.91 16.15
CA GLY A 61 -6.59 -2.82 17.02
C GLY A 61 -7.92 -2.19 16.58
N GLU A 62 -8.53 -1.35 17.44
CA GLU A 62 -9.78 -0.67 17.11
C GLU A 62 -9.64 0.31 15.93
N ASP A 63 -8.44 0.86 15.74
CA ASP A 63 -8.12 1.85 14.71
C ASP A 63 -7.60 1.24 13.40
N ALA A 64 -7.79 -0.07 13.18
CA ALA A 64 -7.32 -0.76 11.97
C ALA A 64 -7.75 -0.05 10.67
N HIS A 65 -8.99 0.45 10.66
CA HIS A 65 -9.58 1.18 9.55
C HIS A 65 -8.81 2.47 9.20
N LEU A 66 -8.08 3.08 10.14
CA LEU A 66 -7.29 4.31 9.94
C LEU A 66 -5.83 4.04 9.52
N ARG A 67 -5.43 2.77 9.44
CA ARG A 67 -4.04 2.37 9.13
C ARG A 67 -3.87 1.87 7.70
N LEU A 68 -4.81 2.23 6.82
CA LEU A 68 -4.84 1.86 5.41
C LEU A 68 -4.35 3.01 4.51
N GLU A 69 -3.59 3.95 5.07
CA GLU A 69 -3.07 5.12 4.37
C GLU A 69 -2.12 4.73 3.22
N THR A 70 -2.40 5.28 2.05
CA THR A 70 -1.62 5.09 0.82
C THR A 70 -0.71 6.29 0.63
N ASP A 71 0.54 6.13 1.04
CA ASP A 71 1.56 7.17 0.95
C ASP A 71 2.92 6.64 0.45
N LEU A 72 3.85 7.59 0.32
CA LEU A 72 5.26 7.35 0.07
C LEU A 72 6.08 7.91 1.24
N SER A 73 5.66 7.63 2.47
CA SER A 73 6.34 8.12 3.66
C SER A 73 7.78 7.60 3.74
N GLU A 74 8.72 8.48 4.08
CA GLU A 74 10.15 8.13 4.21
C GLU A 74 10.36 6.95 5.18
N ARG A 75 9.54 6.88 6.23
CA ARG A 75 9.54 5.77 7.19
C ARG A 75 9.24 4.42 6.53
N SER A 76 8.24 4.38 5.65
CA SER A 76 7.83 3.15 4.96
C SER A 76 8.86 2.74 3.91
N ILE A 77 9.39 3.70 3.15
CA ILE A 77 10.47 3.48 2.19
C ILE A 77 11.72 2.93 2.90
N SER A 78 12.13 3.58 4.00
CA SER A 78 13.27 3.13 4.81
C SER A 78 13.06 1.73 5.39
N ALA A 79 11.84 1.41 5.83
CA ALA A 79 11.52 0.07 6.34
C ALA A 79 11.63 -1.01 5.25
N LEU A 80 11.19 -0.71 4.02
CA LEU A 80 11.35 -1.60 2.86
C LEU A 80 12.82 -1.78 2.49
N GLN A 81 13.61 -0.70 2.46
CA GLN A 81 15.05 -0.78 2.18
C GLN A 81 15.76 -1.67 3.22
N ASN A 82 15.46 -1.48 4.50
CA ASN A 82 16.04 -2.32 5.57
C ASN A 82 15.70 -3.80 5.40
N PHE A 83 14.50 -4.12 4.91
CA PHE A 83 14.10 -5.50 4.62
C PHE A 83 14.85 -6.07 3.42
N ALA A 84 14.99 -5.31 2.33
CA ALA A 84 15.81 -5.70 1.18
C ALA A 84 17.29 -5.93 1.56
N ASP A 85 17.86 -5.03 2.37
CA ASP A 85 19.23 -5.14 2.89
C ASP A 85 19.41 -6.37 3.78
N PHE A 86 18.39 -6.73 4.57
CA PHE A 86 18.40 -7.99 5.31
C PHE A 86 18.48 -9.18 4.36
N LEU A 87 17.62 -9.25 3.34
CA LEU A 87 17.62 -10.36 2.38
C LEU A 87 18.97 -10.47 1.65
N HIS A 88 19.56 -9.34 1.26
CA HIS A 88 20.86 -9.32 0.59
C HIS A 88 22.00 -9.74 1.54
N ARG A 89 22.07 -9.18 2.76
CA ARG A 89 23.12 -9.53 3.76
C ARG A 89 23.15 -11.03 4.07
N TRP A 90 21.97 -11.65 4.15
CA TRP A 90 21.84 -13.09 4.42
C TRP A 90 21.84 -13.95 3.15
N LYS A 91 22.10 -13.34 1.98
CA LYS A 91 22.23 -14.01 0.68
C LYS A 91 20.97 -14.77 0.23
N PHE A 92 19.79 -14.32 0.68
CA PHE A 92 18.51 -14.76 0.11
C PHE A 92 18.30 -14.21 -1.30
N ILE A 93 18.85 -13.02 -1.58
CA ILE A 93 18.92 -12.44 -2.92
C ILE A 93 20.38 -12.16 -3.30
N PRO A 94 20.76 -12.33 -4.57
CA PRO A 94 22.15 -12.22 -5.01
C PRO A 94 22.62 -10.77 -5.18
N ASN A 95 21.69 -9.84 -5.38
CA ASN A 95 21.98 -8.43 -5.64
C ASN A 95 21.23 -7.56 -4.64
N ALA A 96 21.84 -6.43 -4.26
CA ALA A 96 21.14 -5.40 -3.51
C ALA A 96 20.02 -4.79 -4.36
N VAL A 97 18.95 -4.38 -3.69
CA VAL A 97 17.83 -3.64 -4.30
C VAL A 97 17.87 -2.23 -3.73
N ASP A 98 17.84 -1.24 -4.62
CA ASP A 98 17.62 0.16 -4.27
C ASP A 98 16.12 0.43 -4.39
N VAL A 99 15.44 0.53 -3.24
CA VAL A 99 13.98 0.70 -3.18
C VAL A 99 13.55 2.04 -3.73
N GLU A 100 14.34 3.11 -3.57
CA GLU A 100 13.96 4.42 -4.09
C GLU A 100 13.88 4.43 -5.62
N GLN A 101 14.80 3.72 -6.29
CA GLN A 101 14.79 3.61 -7.75
C GLN A 101 13.58 2.85 -8.31
N TRP A 102 12.88 2.07 -7.49
CA TRP A 102 11.67 1.34 -7.90
C TRP A 102 10.40 2.18 -7.76
N ILE A 103 10.45 3.29 -7.03
CA ILE A 103 9.27 4.11 -6.75
C ILE A 103 9.03 5.06 -7.92
N ASP A 104 7.86 4.94 -8.54
CA ASP A 104 7.33 5.94 -9.44
C ASP A 104 6.27 6.78 -8.72
N VAL A 105 6.58 8.05 -8.47
CA VAL A 105 5.69 8.99 -7.77
C VAL A 105 4.53 9.47 -8.65
N ARG A 106 4.68 9.40 -9.98
CA ARG A 106 3.79 10.08 -10.93
C ARG A 106 2.34 9.58 -10.87
N PRO A 107 2.04 8.26 -10.77
CA PRO A 107 0.66 7.80 -10.70
C PRO A 107 -0.08 8.30 -9.47
N LEU A 108 0.59 8.36 -8.31
CA LEU A 108 0.00 8.84 -7.06
C LEU A 108 -0.28 10.34 -7.10
N GLU A 109 0.65 11.14 -7.62
CA GLU A 109 0.46 12.58 -7.77
C GLU A 109 -0.68 12.91 -8.74
N ALA A 110 -0.75 12.20 -9.87
CA ALA A 110 -1.83 12.36 -10.85
C ALA A 110 -3.20 11.98 -10.26
N ALA A 111 -3.29 10.86 -9.52
CA ALA A 111 -4.52 10.44 -8.85
C ALA A 111 -5.00 11.47 -7.82
N ARG A 112 -4.08 12.01 -7.00
CA ARG A 112 -4.39 13.07 -6.02
C ARG A 112 -4.87 14.35 -6.72
N SER A 113 -4.23 14.74 -7.82
CA SER A 113 -4.60 15.92 -8.59
C SER A 113 -6.01 15.81 -9.19
N ARG A 114 -6.36 14.64 -9.75
CA ARG A 114 -7.71 14.36 -10.28
C ARG A 114 -8.78 14.48 -9.20
N ARG A 115 -8.52 14.01 -7.99
CA ARG A 115 -9.44 14.11 -6.85
C ARG A 115 -9.69 15.54 -6.35
N ILE A 116 -8.72 16.44 -6.50
CA ILE A 116 -8.87 17.85 -6.10
C ILE A 116 -9.68 18.64 -7.15
N ALA A 117 -9.67 18.19 -8.40
CA ALA A 117 -10.36 18.85 -9.50
C ALA A 117 -11.88 18.52 -9.60
N VAL A 118 -12.39 17.63 -8.73
CA VAL A 118 -13.80 17.19 -8.65
C VAL A 118 -14.45 17.81 -7.40
#